data_AF-A0A8B6G1X4-F1
#
_entry.id   AF-A0A8B6G1X4-F1
#
_cell.length_a   1.000
_cell.length_b   1.000
_cell.length_c   1.000
_cell.angle_alpha   90.00
_cell.angle_beta   90.00
_cell.angle_gamma   90.00
#
_symmetry.space_group_name_H-M   'P 1'
#
loop_
_entity.id
_entity.type
_entity.pdbx_description
1 polymer ?
#
loop_
_entity_poly.entity_id
_entity_poly.type
_entity_poly.pdbx_seq_one_letter_code
_entity_poly.pdbx_strand_id
1 'polypeptide(L)'
;MPSIDVPVTAIPIITIPIDTPIVESSSLEIPLISTSLCLPISTQPCETYSQTQEILSPSDLRQAAVLYTPTPVKMFKLEQMNKSQQSRFFINVGGTRFETSTFAIQSCPDSLLTEMIKEDSIVKPYLFDGRHTYFLDRDAKHFHLILNYLRNQAKIHSDMLPRDVRCLRELQVECNHYELRHLELAVQKKILDLQQLSLL
;
A
#
# COMPACT_ATOMS: atom_id res chain seq x y z
N MET A 1 -7.18 -5.98 -60.14
CA MET A 1 -7.83 -6.38 -58.87
C MET A 1 -8.94 -5.38 -58.59
N PRO A 2 -10.19 -5.80 -58.33
CA PRO A 2 -11.28 -4.85 -58.11
C PRO A 2 -11.31 -4.40 -56.65
N SER A 3 -11.44 -3.10 -56.45
CA SER A 3 -11.67 -2.44 -55.17
C SER A 3 -13.07 -2.75 -54.66
N ILE A 4 -13.18 -3.25 -53.43
CA ILE A 4 -14.46 -3.56 -52.78
C ILE A 4 -14.80 -2.37 -51.88
N ASP A 5 -15.78 -1.57 -52.31
CA ASP A 5 -16.39 -0.53 -51.50
C ASP A 5 -17.33 -1.18 -50.47
N VAL A 6 -17.03 -1.00 -49.19
CA VAL A 6 -17.88 -1.45 -48.07
C VAL A 6 -18.76 -0.28 -47.63
N PRO A 7 -20.10 -0.40 -47.62
CA PRO A 7 -20.97 0.67 -47.16
C PRO A 7 -20.95 0.79 -45.63
N VAL A 8 -20.72 2.01 -45.12
CA VAL A 8 -20.81 2.37 -43.71
C VAL A 8 -22.29 2.51 -43.34
N THR A 9 -22.85 1.52 -42.66
CA THR A 9 -24.18 1.60 -42.04
C THR A 9 -24.13 2.44 -40.77
N ALA A 10 -24.89 3.54 -40.75
CA ALA A 10 -25.06 4.43 -39.61
C ALA A 10 -25.79 3.74 -38.45
N ILE A 11 -25.28 3.91 -37.23
CA ILE A 11 -25.86 3.41 -35.98
C ILE A 11 -26.94 4.41 -35.50
N PRO A 12 -28.14 3.99 -35.09
CA PRO A 12 -29.15 4.90 -34.58
C PRO A 12 -28.80 5.39 -33.17
N ILE A 13 -28.89 6.71 -32.96
CA ILE A 13 -28.74 7.38 -31.66
C ILE A 13 -30.05 7.17 -30.88
N ILE A 14 -29.96 6.49 -29.74
CA ILE A 14 -31.06 6.31 -28.80
C ILE A 14 -31.06 7.49 -27.83
N THR A 15 -32.03 8.40 -27.99
CA THR A 15 -32.31 9.49 -27.05
C THR A 15 -33.18 8.95 -25.92
N ILE A 16 -32.67 9.00 -24.68
CA ILE A 16 -33.43 8.61 -23.47
C ILE A 16 -34.11 9.87 -22.91
N PRO A 17 -35.44 9.89 -22.68
CA PRO A 17 -36.11 11.01 -22.05
C PRO A 17 -35.85 11.03 -20.53
N ILE A 18 -35.45 12.21 -20.05
CA ILE A 18 -35.31 12.56 -18.64
C ILE A 18 -36.70 13.01 -18.16
N ASP A 19 -37.30 12.32 -17.20
CA ASP A 19 -38.32 12.88 -16.30
C ASP A 19 -38.66 11.86 -15.20
N THR A 20 -38.17 12.08 -13.97
CA THR A 20 -38.84 11.57 -12.76
C THR A 20 -38.73 12.57 -11.62
N PRO A 21 -39.78 12.73 -10.80
CA PRO A 21 -40.01 13.89 -9.96
C PRO A 21 -39.32 13.81 -8.59
N ILE A 22 -39.07 15.01 -8.05
CA ILE A 22 -38.60 15.30 -6.70
C ILE A 22 -39.69 14.86 -5.70
N VAL A 23 -39.33 14.02 -4.74
CA VAL A 23 -40.18 13.69 -3.58
C VAL A 23 -39.50 14.24 -2.33
N GLU A 24 -40.11 15.30 -1.78
CA GLU A 24 -39.92 15.75 -0.40
C GLU A 24 -40.56 14.75 0.58
N SER A 25 -39.87 14.46 1.69
CA SER A 25 -40.48 13.94 2.92
C SER A 25 -39.56 14.33 4.09
N SER A 26 -39.91 15.38 4.83
CA SER A 26 -40.77 15.38 6.02
C SER A 26 -40.05 14.89 7.28
N SER A 27 -39.54 15.85 8.04
CA SER A 27 -39.04 15.70 9.41
C SER A 27 -40.18 15.36 10.37
N LEU A 28 -40.00 14.32 11.18
CA LEU A 28 -40.84 14.00 12.34
C LEU A 28 -40.04 14.22 13.62
N GLU A 29 -40.52 15.15 14.44
CA GLU A 29 -40.07 15.41 15.82
C GLU A 29 -40.74 14.44 16.83
N ILE A 30 -40.25 14.48 18.10
CA ILE A 30 -40.89 14.14 19.42
C ILE A 30 -39.94 13.24 20.28
N PRO A 31 -39.80 13.39 21.63
CA PRO A 31 -39.70 14.58 22.50
C PRO A 31 -38.57 14.48 23.58
N LEU A 32 -38.33 15.56 24.32
CA LEU A 32 -37.49 15.62 25.52
C LEU A 32 -38.12 14.87 26.71
N ILE A 33 -37.31 14.06 27.43
CA ILE A 33 -37.40 13.89 28.89
C ILE A 33 -35.99 13.99 29.48
N SER A 34 -35.88 14.87 30.46
CA SER A 34 -34.70 15.32 31.17
C SER A 34 -34.53 14.56 32.49
N THR A 35 -33.31 14.10 32.82
CA THR A 35 -32.50 14.55 33.98
C THR A 35 -31.41 13.54 34.43
N SER A 36 -30.19 14.08 34.53
CA SER A 36 -29.15 13.82 35.55
C SER A 36 -28.31 12.53 35.56
N LEU A 37 -27.09 12.60 35.00
CA LEU A 37 -25.84 12.59 35.79
C LEU A 37 -24.64 13.03 34.92
N CYS A 38 -24.05 14.17 35.31
CA CYS A 38 -22.99 14.91 34.62
C CYS A 38 -21.57 14.36 34.91
N LEU A 39 -20.72 14.32 33.87
CA LEU A 39 -19.28 14.65 33.97
C LEU A 39 -18.91 15.52 32.74
N PRO A 40 -18.17 16.63 32.89
CA PRO A 40 -18.15 17.69 31.90
C PRO A 40 -17.12 17.47 30.78
N ILE A 41 -17.60 17.55 29.53
CA ILE A 41 -16.83 18.01 28.38
C ILE A 41 -17.09 19.52 28.29
N SER A 42 -16.06 20.33 28.54
CA SER A 42 -16.14 21.79 28.43
C SER A 42 -15.70 22.25 27.05
N THR A 43 -16.60 22.97 26.38
CA THR A 43 -16.49 23.62 25.07
C THR A 43 -15.85 25.00 25.16
N GLN A 44 -14.91 25.30 24.23
CA GLN A 44 -14.61 26.59 23.52
C GLN A 44 -14.38 27.88 24.37
N PRO A 45 -13.46 28.81 24.02
CA PRO A 45 -13.30 29.41 22.69
C PRO A 45 -11.85 29.71 22.23
N CYS A 46 -11.72 30.10 20.96
CA CYS A 46 -10.54 30.72 20.36
C CYS A 46 -10.27 32.08 21.02
N GLU A 47 -9.15 32.20 21.75
CA GLU A 47 -8.58 33.49 22.14
C GLU A 47 -7.08 33.52 21.82
N THR A 48 -6.72 34.55 21.07
CA THR A 48 -5.37 34.99 20.71
C THR A 48 -4.44 34.99 21.92
N TYR A 49 -3.53 34.01 22.02
CA TYR A 49 -2.51 34.03 23.07
C TYR A 49 -1.28 34.81 22.61
N SER A 50 -1.23 36.06 23.08
CA SER A 50 -0.09 36.96 22.98
C SER A 50 1.19 36.31 23.49
N GLN A 51 2.25 36.48 22.71
CA GLN A 51 3.62 36.19 23.08
C GLN A 51 3.99 36.88 24.40
N THR A 52 4.28 36.11 25.43
CA THR A 52 5.26 36.50 26.44
C THR A 52 6.28 35.38 26.51
N GLN A 53 7.42 35.61 25.85
CA GLN A 53 8.60 34.81 26.06
C GLN A 53 9.10 35.13 27.48
N GLU A 54 8.95 34.18 28.41
CA GLU A 54 9.86 34.12 29.55
C GLU A 54 11.26 33.86 28.99
N ILE A 55 12.08 34.91 28.98
CA ILE A 55 13.46 34.85 28.53
C ILE A 55 14.21 34.00 29.57
N LEU A 56 14.46 32.73 29.23
CA LEU A 56 15.41 31.89 29.96
C LEU A 56 16.75 32.63 30.07
N SER A 57 17.38 32.53 31.24
CA SER A 57 18.66 33.19 31.49
C SER A 57 19.71 32.68 30.48
N PRO A 58 20.56 33.55 29.90
CA PRO A 58 21.57 33.15 28.91
C PRO A 58 22.57 32.09 29.42
N SER A 59 22.64 31.91 30.74
CA SER A 59 23.50 30.97 31.44
C SER A 59 23.07 29.51 31.29
N ASP A 60 21.77 29.25 31.08
CA ASP A 60 21.20 27.89 31.07
C ASP A 60 21.23 27.24 29.67
N LEU A 61 21.56 28.01 28.62
CA LEU A 61 21.82 27.51 27.26
C LEU A 61 23.16 26.75 27.13
N ARG A 62 23.88 26.54 28.25
CA ARG A 62 25.19 25.86 28.29
C ARG A 62 25.13 24.33 28.39
N GLN A 63 23.95 23.72 28.32
CA GLN A 63 23.86 22.37 27.77
C GLN A 63 23.47 22.51 26.30
N ALA A 64 24.47 22.83 25.47
CA ALA A 64 24.30 22.89 24.02
C ALA A 64 23.55 21.62 23.59
N ALA A 65 22.31 21.77 23.09
CA ALA A 65 21.58 20.69 22.49
C ALA A 65 22.50 20.09 21.44
N VAL A 66 23.02 18.89 21.72
CA VAL A 66 23.98 18.23 20.82
C VAL A 66 23.27 18.09 19.49
N LEU A 67 23.64 18.92 18.52
CA LEU A 67 23.07 18.88 17.18
C LEU A 67 23.27 17.46 16.66
N TYR A 68 22.17 16.75 16.46
CA TYR A 68 22.22 15.37 15.98
C TYR A 68 22.89 15.36 14.60
N THR A 69 24.12 14.85 14.56
CA THR A 69 24.88 14.64 13.33
C THR A 69 25.06 13.14 13.13
N PRO A 70 24.17 12.49 12.36
CA PRO A 70 24.32 11.08 12.03
C PRO A 70 25.63 10.82 11.28
N THR A 71 26.23 9.66 11.55
CA THR A 71 27.39 9.21 10.76
C THR A 71 26.98 9.00 9.29
N PRO A 72 27.90 9.10 8.32
CA PRO A 72 27.58 8.89 6.90
C PRO A 72 26.86 7.56 6.62
N VAL A 73 27.24 6.49 7.34
CA VAL A 73 26.58 5.17 7.26
C VAL A 73 25.13 5.22 7.77
N LYS A 74 24.88 5.94 8.87
CA LYS A 74 23.52 6.13 9.39
C LYS A 74 22.69 7.00 8.45
N MET A 75 23.29 8.05 7.87
CA MET A 75 22.63 8.92 6.89
C MET A 75 22.07 8.15 5.71
N PHE A 76 22.88 7.29 5.09
CA PHE A 76 22.39 6.47 3.97
C PHE A 76 21.16 5.64 4.36
N LYS A 77 21.19 4.97 5.52
CA LYS A 77 20.04 4.17 6.01
C LYS A 77 18.82 5.04 6.28
N LEU A 78 19.00 6.21 6.91
CA LEU A 78 17.91 7.15 7.20
C LEU A 78 17.28 7.69 5.92
N GLU A 79 18.07 7.97 4.89
CA GLU A 79 17.55 8.38 3.58
C GLU A 79 16.69 7.29 2.93
N GLN A 80 17.10 6.02 2.99
CA GLN A 80 16.28 4.91 2.48
C GLN A 80 14.96 4.77 3.25
N MET A 81 15.00 4.95 4.57
CA MET A 81 13.81 4.94 5.41
C MET A 81 12.87 6.09 5.03
N ASN A 82 13.40 7.30 4.86
CA ASN A 82 12.61 8.47 4.46
C ASN A 82 11.97 8.28 3.07
N LYS A 83 12.72 7.78 2.08
CA LYS A 83 12.18 7.47 0.75
C LYS A 83 11.01 6.48 0.81
N SER A 84 11.15 5.44 1.63
CA SER A 84 10.09 4.45 1.83
C SER A 84 8.87 5.07 2.52
N GLN A 85 9.07 5.98 3.47
CA GLN A 85 7.97 6.68 4.17
C GLN A 85 7.16 7.59 3.23
N GLN A 86 7.84 8.30 2.33
CA GLN A 86 7.21 9.26 1.41
C GLN A 86 6.38 8.58 0.30
N SER A 87 6.58 7.29 0.07
CA SER A 87 5.98 6.54 -1.04
C SER A 87 5.13 5.36 -0.59
N ARG A 88 4.55 5.45 0.61
CA ARG A 88 3.72 4.39 1.21
C ARG A 88 2.37 4.27 0.53
N PHE A 89 1.93 3.03 0.35
CA PHE A 89 0.58 2.71 -0.09
C PHE A 89 0.16 1.32 0.44
N PHE A 90 -1.12 1.01 0.33
CA PHE A 90 -1.66 -0.28 0.75
C PHE A 90 -1.87 -1.23 -0.42
N ILE A 91 -1.72 -2.53 -0.14
CA ILE A 91 -2.10 -3.61 -1.05
C ILE A 91 -3.01 -4.56 -0.27
N ASN A 92 -4.24 -4.73 -0.73
CA ASN A 92 -5.19 -5.71 -0.21
C ASN A 92 -5.11 -6.96 -1.07
N VAL A 93 -4.63 -8.06 -0.49
CA VAL A 93 -4.46 -9.36 -1.17
C VAL A 93 -5.49 -10.32 -0.60
N GLY A 94 -6.52 -10.68 -1.37
CA GLY A 94 -7.55 -11.63 -0.94
C GLY A 94 -8.24 -11.26 0.39
N GLY A 95 -8.32 -9.97 0.72
CA GLY A 95 -8.88 -9.47 1.99
C GLY A 95 -7.84 -9.16 3.07
N THR A 96 -6.58 -9.57 2.91
CA THR A 96 -5.49 -9.25 3.85
C THR A 96 -4.76 -7.98 3.40
N ARG A 97 -4.70 -6.98 4.29
CA ARG A 97 -4.02 -5.74 3.99
C ARG A 97 -2.54 -5.77 4.35
N PHE A 98 -1.73 -5.38 3.39
CA PHE A 98 -0.30 -5.11 3.54
C PHE A 98 -0.01 -3.64 3.30
N GLU A 99 1.06 -3.16 3.90
CA GLU A 99 1.61 -1.84 3.64
C GLU A 99 3.03 -1.96 3.13
N THR A 100 3.33 -1.21 2.06
CA THR A 100 4.64 -1.18 1.43
C THR A 100 4.91 0.19 0.80
N SER A 101 6.06 0.34 0.16
CA SER A 101 6.46 1.55 -0.57
C SER A 101 6.70 1.26 -2.04
N THR A 102 6.58 2.28 -2.90
CA THR A 102 6.91 2.13 -4.33
C THR A 102 8.36 1.70 -4.51
N PHE A 103 9.27 2.23 -3.67
CA PHE A 103 10.68 1.86 -3.64
C PHE A 103 10.91 0.36 -3.45
N ALA A 104 10.14 -0.29 -2.58
CA ALA A 104 10.26 -1.74 -2.37
C ALA A 104 9.77 -2.52 -3.60
N ILE A 105 8.60 -2.16 -4.15
CA ILE A 105 8.05 -2.84 -5.33
C ILE A 105 8.99 -2.71 -6.54
N GLN A 106 9.48 -1.49 -6.80
CA GLN A 106 10.38 -1.17 -7.91
C GLN A 106 11.76 -1.85 -7.83
N SER A 107 12.08 -2.55 -6.73
CA SER A 107 13.31 -3.33 -6.66
C SER A 107 13.37 -4.49 -7.67
N CYS A 108 12.22 -4.93 -8.17
CA CYS A 108 12.10 -5.94 -9.22
C CYS A 108 11.37 -5.31 -10.42
N PRO A 109 12.10 -4.61 -11.32
CA PRO A 109 11.50 -3.78 -12.36
C PRO A 109 10.71 -4.56 -13.41
N ASP A 110 11.02 -5.84 -13.56
CA ASP A 110 10.42 -6.79 -14.50
C ASP A 110 9.25 -7.59 -13.90
N SER A 111 8.81 -7.26 -12.68
CA SER A 111 7.67 -7.93 -12.04
C SER A 111 6.33 -7.27 -12.37
N LEU A 112 5.27 -8.07 -12.37
CA LEU A 112 3.89 -7.59 -12.57
C LEU A 112 3.49 -6.55 -11.51
N LEU A 113 4.01 -6.67 -10.29
CA LEU A 113 3.77 -5.70 -9.22
C LEU A 113 4.36 -4.32 -9.53
N THR A 114 5.52 -4.27 -10.21
CA THR A 114 6.08 -2.99 -10.68
C THR A 114 5.25 -2.40 -11.79
N GLU A 115 4.84 -3.22 -12.78
CA GLU A 115 3.94 -2.78 -13.85
C GLU A 115 2.60 -2.24 -13.33
N MET A 116 2.07 -2.82 -12.26
CA MET A 116 0.83 -2.37 -11.61
C MET A 116 0.92 -0.94 -11.07
N ILE A 117 2.09 -0.50 -10.59
CA ILE A 117 2.25 0.80 -9.93
C ILE A 117 2.81 1.89 -10.85
N LYS A 118 3.08 1.59 -12.12
CA LYS A 118 3.52 2.60 -13.09
C LYS A 118 2.40 3.61 -13.37
N GLU A 119 2.79 4.83 -13.72
CA GLU A 119 1.86 5.93 -13.98
C GLU A 119 0.94 5.64 -15.17
N ASP A 120 1.42 4.92 -16.18
CA ASP A 120 0.70 4.51 -17.39
C ASP A 120 -0.05 3.18 -17.24
N SER A 121 0.03 2.53 -16.08
CA SER A 121 -0.69 1.28 -15.83
C SER A 121 -2.20 1.46 -15.93
N ILE A 122 -2.90 0.48 -16.50
CA ILE A 122 -4.37 0.45 -16.50
C ILE A 122 -4.94 0.16 -15.11
N VAL A 123 -4.13 -0.43 -14.22
CA VAL A 123 -4.53 -0.71 -12.84
C VAL A 123 -4.32 0.56 -12.01
N LYS A 124 -5.41 1.14 -11.51
CA LYS A 124 -5.36 2.32 -10.65
C LYS A 124 -5.73 1.97 -9.21
N PRO A 125 -5.07 2.58 -8.22
CA PRO A 125 -5.44 2.38 -6.82
C PRO A 125 -6.79 3.04 -6.54
N TYR A 126 -7.55 2.45 -5.63
CA TYR A 126 -8.71 3.09 -5.03
C TYR A 126 -8.33 3.78 -3.72
N LEU A 127 -9.17 4.69 -3.24
CA LEU A 127 -8.97 5.36 -1.96
C LEU A 127 -9.65 4.55 -0.84
N PHE A 128 -8.90 4.21 0.20
CA PHE A 128 -9.41 3.58 1.42
C PHE A 128 -8.77 4.25 2.64
N ASP A 129 -9.59 4.74 3.57
CA ASP A 129 -9.13 5.50 4.76
C ASP A 129 -8.11 6.60 4.41
N GLY A 130 -8.36 7.33 3.33
CA GLY A 130 -7.48 8.40 2.86
C GLY A 130 -6.13 7.92 2.29
N ARG A 131 -5.98 6.62 1.98
CA ARG A 131 -4.77 6.07 1.37
C ARG A 131 -5.05 5.33 0.08
N HIS A 132 -4.12 5.47 -0.87
CA HIS A 132 -4.12 4.70 -2.10
C HIS A 132 -3.92 3.22 -1.77
N THR A 133 -4.85 2.40 -2.26
CA THR A 133 -4.89 0.96 -2.02
C THR A 133 -5.08 0.24 -3.34
N TYR A 134 -4.28 -0.79 -3.58
CA TYR A 134 -4.49 -1.74 -4.68
C TYR A 134 -5.19 -2.99 -4.18
N PHE A 135 -6.03 -3.62 -5.00
CA PHE A 135 -6.64 -4.91 -4.69
C PHE A 135 -6.08 -5.99 -5.60
N LEU A 136 -5.65 -7.11 -5.01
CA LEU A 136 -5.15 -8.30 -5.68
C LEU A 136 -6.05 -9.48 -5.30
N ASP A 137 -6.67 -10.10 -6.30
CA ASP A 137 -7.53 -11.27 -6.11
C ASP A 137 -6.69 -12.56 -6.02
N ARG A 138 -5.84 -12.64 -4.98
CA ARG A 138 -4.85 -13.69 -4.75
C ARG A 138 -4.83 -14.12 -3.29
N ASP A 139 -4.21 -15.27 -3.00
CA ASP A 139 -4.00 -15.72 -1.63
C ASP A 139 -2.88 -14.93 -0.94
N ALA A 140 -3.19 -14.35 0.21
CA ALA A 140 -2.25 -13.58 1.02
C ALA A 140 -1.21 -14.43 1.76
N LYS A 141 -1.43 -15.74 1.90
CA LYS A 141 -0.64 -16.65 2.76
C LYS A 141 0.87 -16.46 2.58
N HIS A 142 1.36 -16.37 1.33
CA HIS A 142 2.78 -16.24 1.01
C HIS A 142 3.21 -14.82 0.63
N PHE A 143 2.30 -13.86 0.63
CA PHE A 143 2.59 -12.50 0.14
C PHE A 143 3.63 -11.77 1.01
N HIS A 144 3.71 -12.10 2.30
CA HIS A 144 4.75 -11.58 3.18
C HIS A 144 6.18 -11.98 2.73
N LEU A 145 6.37 -13.18 2.17
CA LEU A 145 7.66 -13.64 1.63
C LEU A 145 8.01 -12.86 0.36
N ILE A 146 7.03 -12.62 -0.50
CA ILE A 146 7.18 -11.78 -1.70
C ILE A 146 7.61 -10.37 -1.31
N LEU A 147 6.94 -9.74 -0.34
CA LEU A 147 7.32 -8.42 0.14
C LEU A 147 8.73 -8.41 0.76
N ASN A 148 9.11 -9.45 1.49
CA ASN A 148 10.46 -9.55 2.04
C ASN A 148 11.52 -9.68 0.95
N TYR A 149 11.27 -10.47 -0.10
CA TYR A 149 12.14 -10.54 -1.27
C TYR A 149 12.33 -9.17 -1.92
N LEU A 150 11.26 -8.41 -2.13
CA LEU A 150 11.29 -7.07 -2.70
C LEU A 150 12.03 -6.07 -1.78
N ARG A 151 11.73 -6.06 -0.48
CA ARG A 151 12.41 -5.20 0.52
C ARG A 151 13.91 -5.45 0.59
N ASN A 152 14.37 -6.67 0.29
CA ASN A 152 15.78 -7.05 0.25
C ASN A 152 16.43 -6.80 -1.12
N GLN A 153 15.88 -5.87 -1.92
CA GLN A 153 16.37 -5.53 -3.25
C GLN A 153 16.37 -6.71 -4.22
N ALA A 154 15.30 -7.52 -4.20
CA ALA A 154 15.19 -8.72 -5.03
C ALA A 154 16.35 -9.72 -4.82
N LYS A 155 16.95 -9.72 -3.62
CA LYS A 155 17.98 -10.69 -3.21
C LYS A 155 17.35 -11.80 -2.38
N ILE A 156 17.84 -13.01 -2.62
CA ILE A 156 17.30 -14.23 -2.02
C ILE A 156 18.31 -14.75 -1.02
N HIS A 157 17.85 -14.96 0.21
CA HIS A 157 18.59 -15.67 1.23
C HIS A 157 17.92 -17.01 1.48
N SER A 158 18.70 -18.09 1.63
CA SER A 158 18.17 -19.44 1.86
C SER A 158 17.22 -19.52 3.05
N ASP A 159 17.47 -18.69 4.06
CA ASP A 159 16.75 -18.69 5.33
C ASP A 159 15.39 -17.97 5.24
N MET A 160 15.14 -17.25 4.13
CA MET A 160 13.83 -16.64 3.86
C MET A 160 12.85 -17.64 3.26
N LEU A 161 13.32 -18.75 2.69
CA LEU A 161 12.47 -19.74 2.06
C LEU A 161 11.97 -20.77 3.08
N PRO A 162 10.67 -21.15 3.03
CA PRO A 162 10.14 -22.22 3.87
C PRO A 162 10.89 -23.54 3.70
N ARG A 163 10.86 -24.37 4.74
CA ARG A 163 11.38 -25.75 4.69
C ARG A 163 10.31 -26.78 4.27
N ASP A 164 9.02 -26.44 4.42
CA ASP A 164 7.93 -27.32 3.95
C ASP A 164 7.78 -27.21 2.43
N VAL A 165 7.88 -28.36 1.75
CA VAL A 165 7.73 -28.48 0.29
C VAL A 165 6.36 -28.01 -0.17
N ARG A 166 5.30 -28.20 0.63
CA ARG A 166 3.95 -27.71 0.27
C ARG A 166 3.91 -26.20 0.22
N CYS A 167 4.41 -25.52 1.26
CA CYS A 167 4.54 -24.06 1.30
C CYS A 167 5.41 -23.54 0.15
N LEU A 168 6.49 -24.25 -0.21
CA LEU A 168 7.33 -23.88 -1.35
C LEU A 168 6.56 -23.96 -2.68
N ARG A 169 5.74 -25.00 -2.89
CA ARG A 169 4.91 -25.12 -4.09
C ARG A 169 3.83 -24.04 -4.17
N GLU A 170 3.19 -23.74 -3.05
CA GLU A 170 2.22 -22.63 -2.98
C GLU A 170 2.90 -21.28 -3.26
N LEU A 171 4.08 -21.03 -2.67
CA LEU A 171 4.88 -19.84 -2.96
C LEU A 171 5.30 -19.78 -4.43
N GLN A 172 5.65 -20.91 -5.05
CA GLN A 172 6.01 -20.98 -6.47
C GLN A 172 4.87 -20.49 -7.37
N VAL A 173 3.62 -20.87 -7.06
CA VAL A 173 2.43 -20.41 -7.80
C VAL A 173 2.31 -18.88 -7.72
N GLU A 174 2.51 -18.30 -6.54
CA GLU A 174 2.49 -16.84 -6.40
C GLU A 174 3.68 -16.17 -7.09
N CYS A 175 4.88 -16.76 -7.05
CA CYS A 175 6.04 -16.23 -7.77
C CYS A 175 5.80 -16.16 -9.28
N ASN A 176 5.18 -17.20 -9.84
CA ASN A 176 4.81 -17.23 -11.24
C ASN A 176 3.76 -16.16 -11.57
N HIS A 177 2.72 -16.02 -10.74
CA HIS A 177 1.67 -15.03 -10.94
C HIS A 177 2.19 -13.59 -10.95
N TYR A 178 3.08 -13.24 -10.01
CA TYR A 178 3.67 -11.89 -9.94
C TYR A 178 4.91 -11.70 -10.83
N GLU A 179 5.24 -12.70 -11.67
CA GLU A 179 6.38 -12.69 -12.58
C GLU A 179 7.74 -12.49 -11.89
N LEU A 180 7.89 -13.03 -10.67
CA LEU A 180 9.10 -12.94 -9.85
C LEU A 180 10.10 -14.05 -10.21
N ARG A 181 10.61 -14.02 -11.44
CA ARG A 181 11.39 -15.11 -12.06
C ARG A 181 12.56 -15.60 -11.21
N HIS A 182 13.36 -14.70 -10.64
CA HIS A 182 14.50 -15.10 -9.82
C HIS A 182 14.08 -15.78 -8.51
N LEU A 183 13.00 -15.31 -7.89
CA LEU A 183 12.45 -15.94 -6.69
C LEU A 183 11.88 -17.33 -7.02
N GLU A 184 11.17 -17.44 -8.14
CA GLU A 184 10.64 -18.72 -8.62
C GLU A 184 11.76 -19.76 -8.81
N LEU A 185 12.86 -19.38 -9.49
CA LEU A 185 14.01 -20.27 -9.70
C LEU A 185 14.65 -20.72 -8.38
N ALA A 186 14.75 -19.84 -7.39
CA ALA A 186 15.29 -20.21 -6.09
C ALA A 186 14.37 -21.15 -5.31
N VAL A 187 13.05 -20.95 -5.41
CA VAL A 187 12.04 -21.86 -4.84
C VAL A 187 12.12 -23.23 -5.49
N GLN A 188 12.20 -23.29 -6.82
CA GLN A 188 12.37 -24.55 -7.57
C GLN A 188 13.63 -25.29 -7.14
N LYS A 189 14.77 -24.58 -7.07
CA LYS A 189 16.03 -25.15 -6.58
C LYS A 189 15.88 -25.71 -5.16
N LYS A 190 15.25 -24.95 -4.25
CA LYS A 190 15.05 -25.37 -2.86
C LYS A 190 14.19 -26.63 -2.75
N ILE A 191 13.15 -26.76 -3.58
CA ILE A 191 12.32 -27.96 -3.64
C ILE A 191 13.18 -29.18 -4.05
N LEU A 192 14.00 -29.04 -5.09
CA LEU A 192 14.88 -30.12 -5.57
C LEU A 192 15.89 -30.54 -4.49
N ASP A 193 16.53 -29.58 -3.83
CA ASP A 193 17.50 -29.84 -2.75
C ASP A 193 16.85 -30.64 -1.60
N LEU A 194 15.62 -30.27 -1.20
CA LEU A 194 14.89 -30.96 -0.13
C LEU A 194 14.44 -32.37 -0.53
N GLN A 195 14.09 -32.57 -1.79
CA GLN A 195 13.73 -33.89 -2.31
C GLN A 195 14.94 -34.82 -2.36
N GLN A 196 16.11 -34.31 -2.76
CA GLN A 196 17.36 -35.11 -2.75
C GLN A 196 17.78 -35.51 -1.34
N LEU A 197 17.64 -34.62 -0.36
CA LEU A 197 17.92 -34.92 1.05
C LEU A 197 16.99 -35.99 1.63
N SER A 198 15.76 -36.13 1.11
CA SER A 198 14.82 -37.16 1.57
C SER A 198 15.13 -38.58 1.05
N LEU A 199 16.09 -38.70 0.13
CA LEU A 199 16.52 -39.96 -0.48
C LEU A 199 17.83 -40.52 0.10
N LEU A 200 18.43 -39.81 1.06
CA LEU A 200 19.64 -40.20 1.80
C LEU A 200 19.28 -40.60 3.22
#